data_AF-A0A7Y3BDF5-F1
#
_entry.id   AF-A0A7Y3BDF5-F1
#
_cell.length_a   1.000
_cell.length_b   1.000
_cell.length_c   1.000
_cell.angle_alpha   90.00
_cell.angle_beta   90.00
_cell.angle_gamma   90.00
#
_symmetry.space_group_name_H-M   'P 1'
#
loop_
_entity.id
_entity.type
_entity.pdbx_description
1 polymer ?
#
loop_
_entity_poly.entity_id
_entity_poly.type
_entity_poly.pdbx_seq_one_letter_code
_entity_poly.pdbx_strand_id
1 'polypeptide(L)'
;MTDFEKTRRFFDLPEGMIYLDGNSLGPLPRSVPARVEAMLRDEWGKMLITGWNNAGWMAMPRRVGDRVGRLIGAPEGSVVLGDTLTIKVYQALASALELRPERRVILSDSGNFPSDLYMAEGLIKSLDRGHQLKIVAPEDVADHIDDSVACLMLTEVDYRTGRRHDMPTLTAKAHDVGALA
;
A
#
# COMPACT_ATOMS: atom_id res chain seq x y z
N MET A 1 -4.30 23.35 18.06
CA MET A 1 -4.54 21.98 18.56
C MET A 1 -5.62 21.35 17.68
N THR A 2 -5.48 20.09 17.29
CA THR A 2 -6.46 19.41 16.44
C THR A 2 -7.79 19.29 17.18
N ASP A 3 -8.89 19.73 16.54
CA ASP A 3 -10.24 19.58 17.08
C ASP A 3 -10.80 18.20 16.71
N PHE A 4 -10.65 17.24 17.62
CA PHE A 4 -11.11 15.87 17.43
C PHE A 4 -12.64 15.73 17.50
N GLU A 5 -13.35 16.66 18.14
CA GLU A 5 -14.82 16.69 18.12
C GLU A 5 -15.31 17.01 16.71
N LYS A 6 -14.65 17.95 16.02
CA LYS A 6 -14.94 18.26 14.63
C LYS A 6 -14.71 17.07 13.70
N THR A 7 -13.60 16.34 13.84
CA THR A 7 -13.33 15.19 12.95
C THR A 7 -14.22 13.99 13.27
N ARG A 8 -14.51 13.73 14.56
CA ARG A 8 -15.40 12.66 15.00
C ARG A 8 -16.79 12.76 14.38
N ARG A 9 -17.31 13.98 14.18
CA ARG A 9 -18.61 14.22 13.53
C ARG A 9 -18.70 13.74 12.08
N PHE A 10 -17.58 13.44 11.41
CA PHE A 10 -17.60 12.89 10.06
C PHE A 10 -17.90 11.39 10.00
N PHE A 11 -17.97 10.71 11.14
CA PHE A 11 -18.12 9.27 11.21
C PHE A 11 -19.42 8.86 11.90
N ASP A 12 -19.95 7.72 11.49
CA ASP A 12 -21.00 7.02 12.21
C ASP A 12 -20.37 6.00 13.14
N LEU A 13 -20.58 6.22 14.44
CA LEU A 13 -20.09 5.38 15.53
C LEU A 13 -21.27 5.06 16.45
N PRO A 14 -21.42 3.79 16.88
CA PRO A 14 -22.44 3.44 17.86
C PRO A 14 -22.32 4.26 19.14
N GLU A 15 -23.46 4.63 19.72
CA GLU A 15 -23.49 5.40 20.97
C GLU A 15 -22.80 4.63 22.11
N GLY A 16 -21.99 5.34 22.91
CA GLY A 16 -21.23 4.75 24.01
C GLY A 16 -20.04 3.87 23.62
N MET A 17 -19.80 3.62 22.32
CA MET A 17 -18.70 2.77 21.87
C MET A 17 -17.35 3.49 21.94
N ILE A 18 -16.38 2.83 22.57
CA ILE A 18 -14.96 3.17 22.49
C ILE A 18 -14.32 2.23 21.47
N TYR A 19 -14.08 2.72 20.25
CA TYR A 19 -13.57 1.92 19.13
C TYR A 19 -12.06 2.12 18.97
N LEU A 20 -11.27 1.10 19.35
CA LEU A 20 -9.80 1.13 19.35
C LEU A 20 -9.19 0.15 18.34
N ASP A 21 -9.90 -0.15 17.26
CA ASP A 21 -9.46 -1.07 16.20
C ASP A 21 -9.54 -0.43 14.80
N GLY A 22 -9.46 0.90 14.74
CA GLY A 22 -9.51 1.69 13.51
C GLY A 22 -8.31 1.47 12.57
N ASN A 23 -7.23 0.90 13.08
CA ASN A 23 -6.06 0.47 12.31
C ASN A 23 -6.33 -0.80 11.50
N SER A 24 -7.32 -1.61 11.90
CA SER A 24 -7.76 -2.80 11.16
C SER A 24 -8.89 -2.43 10.20
N LEU A 25 -9.93 -1.77 10.71
CA LEU A 25 -11.06 -1.29 9.90
C LEU A 25 -11.45 0.13 10.34
N GLY A 26 -11.27 1.10 9.44
CA GLY A 26 -11.69 2.48 9.73
C GLY A 26 -13.20 2.61 9.94
N PRO A 27 -13.66 3.49 10.83
CA PRO A 27 -15.09 3.74 11.03
C PRO A 27 -15.75 4.30 9.77
N LEU A 28 -17.04 4.01 9.58
CA LEU A 28 -17.80 4.43 8.40
C LEU A 28 -17.93 5.97 8.36
N PRO A 29 -17.41 6.65 7.32
CA PRO A 29 -17.69 8.07 7.14
C PRO A 29 -19.15 8.30 6.74
N ARG A 30 -19.81 9.28 7.36
CA ARG A 30 -21.23 9.62 7.17
C ARG A 30 -21.64 9.88 5.73
N SER A 31 -20.72 10.38 4.91
CA SER A 31 -20.97 10.68 3.51
C SER A 31 -21.00 9.44 2.61
N VAL A 32 -20.47 8.30 3.06
CA VAL A 32 -20.30 7.11 2.22
C VAL A 32 -21.64 6.49 1.79
N PRO A 33 -22.63 6.25 2.69
CA PRO A 33 -23.90 5.65 2.27
C PRO A 33 -24.59 6.41 1.14
N ALA A 34 -24.74 7.73 1.29
CA ALA A 34 -25.37 8.57 0.26
C ALA A 34 -24.57 8.59 -1.05
N ARG A 35 -23.23 8.61 -0.98
CA ARG A 35 -22.38 8.57 -2.18
C ARG A 35 -22.51 7.25 -2.94
N VAL A 36 -22.56 6.12 -2.23
CA VAL A 36 -22.73 4.78 -2.79
C VAL A 36 -24.13 4.65 -3.40
N GLU A 37 -25.17 5.12 -2.71
CA GLU A 37 -26.53 5.11 -3.25
C GLU A 37 -26.64 5.93 -4.55
N ALA A 38 -26.05 7.11 -4.60
CA ALA A 38 -26.01 7.93 -5.82
C ALA A 38 -25.25 7.22 -6.96
N MET A 39 -24.13 6.54 -6.65
CA MET A 39 -23.41 5.73 -7.65
C MET A 39 -24.30 4.61 -8.21
N LEU A 40 -25.04 3.91 -7.34
CA LEU A 40 -25.91 2.81 -7.76
C LEU A 40 -27.12 3.30 -8.57
N ARG A 41 -27.85 4.30 -8.07
CA ARG A 41 -29.12 4.75 -8.65
C ARG A 41 -28.93 5.72 -9.81
N ASP A 42 -28.11 6.74 -9.62
CA ASP A 42 -28.03 7.86 -10.54
C ASP A 42 -26.94 7.68 -11.60
N GLU A 43 -25.84 7.03 -11.25
CA GLU A 43 -24.75 6.76 -12.21
C GLU A 43 -25.01 5.43 -12.91
N TRP A 44 -24.97 4.30 -12.20
CA TRP A 44 -25.13 2.99 -12.82
C TRP A 44 -26.54 2.76 -13.36
N GLY A 45 -27.56 2.92 -12.53
CA GLY A 45 -28.95 2.63 -12.90
C GLY A 45 -29.48 3.46 -14.06
N LYS A 46 -29.09 4.74 -14.17
CA LYS A 46 -29.58 5.64 -15.23
C LYS A 46 -28.62 5.77 -16.41
N MET A 47 -27.31 5.81 -16.18
CA MET A 47 -26.33 6.10 -17.26
C MET A 47 -25.82 4.83 -17.95
N LEU A 48 -25.90 3.68 -17.28
CA LEU A 48 -25.36 2.41 -17.77
C LEU A 48 -23.91 2.58 -18.26
N ILE A 49 -23.58 2.08 -19.45
CA ILE A 49 -22.24 2.16 -20.03
C ILE A 49 -21.73 3.60 -20.18
N THR A 50 -22.61 4.58 -20.33
CA THR A 50 -22.19 5.98 -20.48
C THR A 50 -21.63 6.57 -19.18
N GLY A 51 -21.86 5.91 -18.03
CA GLY A 51 -21.28 6.27 -16.73
C GLY A 51 -19.75 6.29 -16.72
N TRP A 52 -19.10 5.49 -17.58
CA TRP A 52 -17.64 5.55 -17.77
C TRP A 52 -17.11 6.96 -18.01
N ASN A 53 -17.85 7.74 -18.81
CA ASN A 53 -17.51 9.11 -19.16
C ASN A 53 -18.34 10.11 -18.34
N ASN A 54 -19.67 9.96 -18.34
CA ASN A 54 -20.59 10.94 -17.75
C ASN A 54 -20.49 11.03 -16.23
N ALA A 55 -20.17 9.92 -15.54
CA ALA A 55 -19.90 9.89 -14.10
C ALA A 55 -18.40 9.89 -13.77
N GLY A 56 -17.54 9.98 -14.79
CA GLY A 56 -16.09 10.07 -14.63
C GLY A 56 -15.43 8.82 -14.06
N TRP A 57 -16.03 7.63 -14.20
CA TRP A 57 -15.46 6.38 -13.67
C TRP A 57 -14.09 6.07 -14.26
N MET A 58 -13.88 6.38 -15.55
CA MET A 58 -12.59 6.14 -16.22
C MET A 58 -11.44 6.95 -15.57
N ALA A 59 -11.72 8.18 -15.13
CA ALA A 59 -10.72 9.04 -14.49
C ALA A 59 -10.60 8.81 -12.97
N MET A 60 -11.51 8.05 -12.36
CA MET A 60 -11.60 7.92 -10.90
C MET A 60 -10.34 7.33 -10.26
N PRO A 61 -9.70 6.26 -10.78
CA PRO A 61 -8.47 5.71 -10.21
C PRO A 61 -7.36 6.73 -10.00
N ARG A 62 -7.10 7.57 -11.01
CA ARG A 62 -6.04 8.60 -10.97
C ARG A 62 -6.44 9.76 -10.07
N ARG A 63 -7.68 10.24 -10.18
CA ARG A 63 -8.19 11.33 -9.34
C ARG A 63 -8.18 11.00 -7.85
N VAL A 64 -8.54 9.77 -7.47
CA VAL A 64 -8.39 9.31 -6.08
C VAL A 64 -6.92 9.11 -5.74
N GLY A 65 -6.11 8.70 -6.72
CA GLY A 65 -4.65 8.58 -6.64
C GLY A 65 -4.00 9.85 -6.16
N ASP A 66 -4.27 10.96 -6.84
CA ASP A 66 -3.71 12.27 -6.49
C ASP A 66 -4.14 12.71 -5.07
N ARG A 67 -5.35 12.34 -4.63
CA ARG A 67 -5.79 12.63 -3.26
C ARG A 67 -4.97 11.86 -2.22
N VAL A 68 -4.67 10.60 -2.47
CA VAL A 68 -3.81 9.76 -1.61
C VAL A 68 -2.36 10.23 -1.71
N GLY A 69 -1.88 10.57 -2.90
CA GLY A 69 -0.52 11.07 -3.14
C GLY A 69 -0.16 12.25 -2.25
N ARG A 70 -1.08 13.19 -2.05
CA ARG A 70 -0.90 14.31 -1.11
C ARG A 70 -0.68 13.89 0.35
N LEU A 71 -1.19 12.73 0.77
CA LEU A 71 -0.98 12.21 2.13
C LEU A 71 0.38 11.54 2.31
N ILE A 72 0.92 10.97 1.23
CA ILE A 72 2.20 10.23 1.23
C ILE A 72 3.35 11.03 0.60
N GLY A 73 3.13 12.31 0.28
CA GLY A 73 4.14 13.19 -0.32
C GLY A 73 4.48 12.88 -1.79
N ALA A 74 3.62 12.16 -2.51
CA ALA A 74 3.84 11.81 -3.91
C ALA A 74 3.45 12.95 -4.87
N PRO A 75 4.16 13.10 -6.00
CA PRO A 75 3.77 14.04 -7.07
C PRO A 75 2.38 13.79 -7.65
N GLU A 76 1.77 14.82 -8.23
CA GLU A 76 0.54 14.68 -9.01
C GLU A 76 0.75 13.73 -10.20
N GLY A 77 -0.21 12.85 -10.46
CA GLY A 77 -0.17 11.89 -11.55
C GLY A 77 0.70 10.65 -11.31
N SER A 78 1.36 10.53 -10.14
CA SER A 78 2.26 9.39 -9.85
C SER A 78 1.62 8.28 -9.01
N VAL A 79 0.35 8.42 -8.61
CA VAL A 79 -0.38 7.43 -7.80
C VAL A 79 -1.69 7.05 -8.51
N VAL A 80 -2.04 5.77 -8.48
CA VAL A 80 -3.29 5.24 -9.04
C VAL A 80 -3.93 4.26 -8.06
N LEU A 81 -5.23 4.41 -7.80
CA LEU A 81 -5.99 3.46 -6.96
C LEU A 81 -6.55 2.32 -7.79
N GLY A 82 -6.41 1.10 -7.28
CA GLY A 82 -7.00 -0.09 -7.85
C GLY A 82 -6.52 -1.34 -7.12
N ASP A 83 -7.19 -2.47 -7.35
CA ASP A 83 -6.90 -3.77 -6.76
C ASP A 83 -6.81 -3.74 -5.22
N THR A 84 -6.12 -4.72 -4.64
CA THR A 84 -5.78 -4.80 -3.22
C THR A 84 -4.29 -4.53 -3.01
N LEU A 85 -3.89 -4.26 -1.76
CA LEU A 85 -2.47 -4.11 -1.39
C LEU A 85 -1.63 -5.30 -1.87
N THR A 86 -2.07 -6.53 -1.61
CA THR A 86 -1.33 -7.74 -1.98
C THR A 86 -1.06 -7.85 -3.48
N ILE A 87 -2.02 -7.45 -4.33
CA ILE A 87 -1.82 -7.43 -5.80
C ILE A 87 -0.83 -6.33 -6.19
N LYS A 88 -0.88 -5.16 -5.54
CA LYS A 88 0.07 -4.07 -5.81
C LYS A 88 1.50 -4.45 -5.41
N VAL A 89 1.66 -5.16 -4.30
CA VAL A 89 2.97 -5.71 -3.87
C VAL A 89 3.49 -6.70 -4.91
N TYR A 90 2.67 -7.63 -5.39
CA TYR A 90 3.06 -8.55 -6.47
C TYR A 90 3.57 -7.80 -7.71
N GLN A 91 2.80 -6.82 -8.18
CA GLN A 91 3.14 -6.02 -9.36
C GLN A 91 4.45 -5.25 -9.16
N ALA A 92 4.62 -4.60 -8.00
CA ALA A 92 5.82 -3.85 -7.66
C ALA A 92 7.06 -4.73 -7.58
N LEU A 93 6.96 -5.89 -6.92
CA LEU A 93 8.06 -6.86 -6.84
C LEU A 93 8.45 -7.40 -8.22
N ALA A 94 7.47 -7.79 -9.04
CA ALA A 94 7.73 -8.30 -10.38
C ALA A 94 8.51 -7.26 -11.21
N SER A 95 8.06 -6.00 -11.20
CA SER A 95 8.77 -4.91 -11.88
C SER A 95 10.14 -4.63 -11.28
N ALA A 96 10.29 -4.67 -9.95
CA ALA A 96 11.58 -4.44 -9.29
C ALA A 96 12.62 -5.49 -9.70
N LEU A 97 12.23 -6.76 -9.79
CA LEU A 97 13.10 -7.84 -10.24
C LEU A 97 13.48 -7.71 -11.73
N GLU A 98 12.56 -7.25 -12.58
CA GLU A 98 12.87 -6.94 -13.99
C GLU A 98 13.85 -5.77 -14.14
N LEU A 99 13.74 -4.75 -13.30
CA LEU A 99 14.64 -3.59 -13.27
C LEU A 99 16.02 -3.90 -12.65
N ARG A 100 16.17 -5.05 -11.98
CA ARG A 100 17.42 -5.54 -11.38
C ARG A 100 17.71 -6.99 -11.78
N PRO A 101 17.89 -7.28 -13.09
CA PRO A 101 17.91 -8.64 -13.61
C PRO A 101 19.13 -9.47 -13.17
N GLU A 102 20.20 -8.83 -12.70
CA GLU A 102 21.41 -9.50 -12.19
C GLU A 102 21.34 -9.84 -10.70
N ARG A 103 20.29 -9.40 -10.00
CA ARG A 103 20.13 -9.57 -8.56
C ARG A 103 19.05 -10.58 -8.24
N ARG A 104 19.19 -11.26 -7.10
CA ARG A 104 18.35 -12.42 -6.76
C ARG A 104 17.67 -12.32 -5.40
N VAL A 105 18.07 -11.39 -4.54
CA VAL A 105 17.54 -11.30 -3.17
C VAL A 105 16.45 -10.22 -3.07
N ILE A 106 15.27 -10.62 -2.59
CA ILE A 106 14.27 -9.72 -2.01
C ILE A 106 14.52 -9.69 -0.51
N LEU A 107 14.88 -8.53 0.05
CA LEU A 107 15.13 -8.37 1.48
C LEU A 107 13.86 -7.93 2.20
N SER A 108 13.46 -8.67 3.23
CA SER A 108 12.30 -8.39 4.09
C SER A 108 12.65 -8.69 5.55
N ASP A 109 11.71 -8.44 6.46
CA ASP A 109 11.85 -8.75 7.88
C ASP A 109 10.67 -9.55 8.47
N SER A 110 10.86 -10.09 9.67
CA SER A 110 9.88 -10.90 10.41
C SER A 110 8.75 -10.09 11.08
N GLY A 111 8.78 -8.76 10.96
CA GLY A 111 7.71 -7.83 11.30
C GLY A 111 6.83 -7.43 10.11
N ASN A 112 7.17 -7.88 8.90
CA ASN A 112 6.36 -7.64 7.71
C ASN A 112 5.01 -8.38 7.79
N PHE A 113 3.99 -7.85 7.11
CA PHE A 113 2.67 -8.46 7.14
C PHE A 113 2.66 -9.80 6.37
N PRO A 114 1.97 -10.85 6.84
CA PRO A 114 2.10 -12.19 6.25
C PRO A 114 1.77 -12.26 4.76
N SER A 115 0.77 -11.50 4.28
CA SER A 115 0.39 -11.55 2.87
C SER A 115 1.49 -11.12 1.91
N ASP A 116 2.35 -10.20 2.35
CA ASP A 116 3.43 -9.63 1.56
C ASP A 116 4.54 -10.68 1.36
N LEU A 117 4.87 -11.40 2.45
CA LEU A 117 5.81 -12.52 2.42
C LEU A 117 5.29 -13.65 1.51
N TYR A 118 4.03 -14.06 1.68
CA TYR A 118 3.42 -15.11 0.84
C TYR A 118 3.40 -14.73 -0.63
N MET A 119 3.17 -13.46 -0.94
CA MET A 119 3.13 -12.98 -2.32
C MET A 119 4.51 -12.93 -2.95
N ALA A 120 5.54 -12.55 -2.19
CA ALA A 120 6.94 -12.66 -2.63
C ALA A 120 7.33 -14.12 -2.90
N GLU A 121 7.01 -15.05 -1.99
CA GLU A 121 7.25 -16.49 -2.17
C GLU A 121 6.52 -17.05 -3.39
N GLY A 122 5.25 -16.68 -3.57
CA GLY A 122 4.44 -17.07 -4.72
C GLY A 122 5.02 -16.57 -6.05
N LEU A 123 5.46 -15.31 -6.09
CA LEU A 123 6.13 -14.72 -7.25
C LEU A 123 7.45 -15.44 -7.55
N ILE A 124 8.30 -15.68 -6.54
CA ILE A 124 9.58 -16.39 -6.70
C ILE A 124 9.34 -17.76 -7.32
N LYS A 125 8.37 -18.53 -6.79
CA LYS A 125 8.01 -19.85 -7.29
C LYS A 125 7.46 -19.78 -8.72
N SER A 126 6.63 -18.79 -9.03
CA SER A 126 6.05 -18.63 -10.36
C SER A 126 7.08 -18.25 -11.41
N LEU A 127 8.09 -17.45 -11.03
CA LEU A 127 9.14 -17.02 -11.95
C LEU A 127 10.17 -18.13 -12.19
N ASP A 128 10.47 -18.97 -11.18
CA ASP A 128 11.44 -20.07 -11.23
C ASP A 128 12.82 -19.67 -11.80
N ARG A 129 13.32 -18.52 -11.33
CA ARG A 129 14.55 -17.87 -11.82
C ARG A 129 15.66 -17.77 -10.77
N GLY A 130 15.57 -18.57 -9.70
CA GLY A 130 16.55 -18.60 -8.61
C GLY A 130 16.55 -17.37 -7.69
N HIS A 131 15.45 -16.61 -7.66
CA HIS A 131 15.26 -15.54 -6.68
C HIS A 131 15.05 -16.12 -5.27
N GLN A 132 15.39 -15.36 -4.24
CA GLN A 132 15.27 -15.76 -2.84
C GLN A 132 14.64 -14.63 -2.02
N LEU A 133 13.77 -15.01 -1.09
CA LEU A 133 13.26 -14.12 -0.05
C LEU A 133 14.15 -14.27 1.19
N LYS A 134 14.88 -13.20 1.54
CA LYS A 134 15.73 -13.16 2.73
C LYS A 134 14.96 -12.42 3.82
N ILE A 135 14.58 -13.15 4.87
CA ILE A 135 13.85 -12.61 6.02
C ILE A 135 14.82 -12.51 7.20
N VAL A 136 14.98 -11.31 7.76
CA VAL A 136 15.84 -11.04 8.91
C VAL A 136 15.04 -10.47 10.09
N ALA A 137 15.68 -10.27 11.24
CA ALA A 137 15.06 -9.49 12.31
C ALA A 137 14.93 -8.02 11.87
N PRO A 138 13.88 -7.29 12.27
CA PRO A 138 13.69 -5.90 11.84
C PRO A 138 14.88 -4.98 12.15
N GLU A 139 15.55 -5.21 13.28
CA GLU A 139 16.77 -4.50 13.70
C GLU A 139 17.98 -4.78 12.80
N ASP A 140 18.01 -5.94 12.15
CA ASP A 140 19.14 -6.40 11.33
C ASP A 140 18.99 -6.01 9.85
N VAL A 141 17.85 -5.42 9.45
CA VAL A 141 17.56 -5.10 8.04
C VAL A 141 18.69 -4.28 7.42
N ALA A 142 19.14 -3.23 8.10
CA ALA A 142 20.20 -2.37 7.59
C ALA A 142 21.48 -3.15 7.30
N ASP A 143 21.87 -4.09 8.15
CA ASP A 143 23.12 -4.84 8.03
C ASP A 143 23.12 -5.88 6.91
N HIS A 144 21.93 -6.20 6.37
CA HIS A 144 21.75 -7.15 5.28
C HIS A 144 21.48 -6.50 3.93
N ILE A 145 21.61 -5.17 3.82
CA ILE A 145 21.58 -4.44 2.55
C ILE A 145 22.97 -4.53 1.91
N ASP A 146 23.08 -5.36 0.86
CA ASP A 146 24.31 -5.62 0.10
C ASP A 146 24.05 -5.61 -1.43
N ASP A 147 25.09 -5.87 -2.22
CA ASP A 147 25.05 -5.82 -3.68
C ASP A 147 24.24 -6.97 -4.32
N SER A 148 23.85 -8.00 -3.56
CA SER A 148 22.99 -9.10 -4.02
C SER A 148 21.50 -8.74 -3.99
N VAL A 149 21.13 -7.70 -3.23
CA VAL A 149 19.74 -7.28 -3.00
C VAL A 149 19.18 -6.57 -4.23
N ALA A 150 18.11 -7.13 -4.80
CA ALA A 150 17.35 -6.53 -5.88
C ALA A 150 16.44 -5.41 -5.37
N CYS A 151 15.67 -5.70 -4.31
CA CYS A 151 14.80 -4.72 -3.67
C CYS A 151 14.57 -5.02 -2.18
N LEU A 152 14.21 -3.96 -1.45
CA LEU A 152 13.64 -4.04 -0.11
C LEU A 152 12.12 -4.17 -0.24
N MET A 153 11.53 -5.07 0.55
CA MET A 153 10.09 -5.20 0.73
C MET A 153 9.80 -5.19 2.23
N LEU A 154 9.44 -4.03 2.75
CA LEU A 154 9.28 -3.80 4.19
C LEU A 154 7.91 -3.18 4.49
N THR A 155 7.31 -3.59 5.60
CA THR A 155 6.21 -2.84 6.23
C THR A 155 6.84 -1.74 7.08
N GLU A 156 6.52 -0.48 6.79
CA GLU A 156 7.08 0.67 7.53
C GLU A 156 6.73 0.61 9.03
N VAL A 157 5.48 0.30 9.37
CA VAL A 157 4.99 0.20 10.75
C VAL A 157 4.49 -1.22 11.02
N ASP A 158 5.19 -1.97 11.88
CA ASP A 158 4.82 -3.34 12.25
C ASP A 158 3.40 -3.38 12.85
N TYR A 159 2.53 -4.19 12.26
CA TYR A 159 1.10 -4.25 12.59
C TYR A 159 0.81 -4.79 14.00
N ARG A 160 1.77 -5.48 14.64
CA ARG A 160 1.65 -6.05 15.99
C ARG A 160 2.25 -5.14 17.04
N THR A 161 3.41 -4.58 16.76
CA THR A 161 4.23 -3.88 17.77
C THR A 161 4.17 -2.36 17.63
N GLY A 162 3.76 -1.83 16.46
CA GLY A 162 3.81 -0.41 16.16
C GLY A 162 5.23 0.14 15.92
N ARG A 163 6.25 -0.73 15.88
CA ARG A 163 7.63 -0.34 15.55
C ARG A 163 7.66 0.27 14.15
N ARG A 164 8.29 1.43 14.02
CA ARG A 164 8.44 2.13 12.74
C ARG A 164 9.88 2.07 12.23
N HIS A 165 10.07 1.66 10.98
CA HIS A 165 11.36 1.77 10.28
C HIS A 165 11.73 3.22 9.97
N ASP A 166 13.03 3.51 9.95
CA ASP A 166 13.54 4.74 9.35
C ASP A 166 13.69 4.54 7.83
N MET A 167 12.57 4.71 7.12
CA MET A 167 12.52 4.51 5.66
C MET A 167 13.52 5.39 4.91
N PRO A 168 13.68 6.71 5.19
CA PRO A 168 14.69 7.52 4.52
C PRO A 168 16.11 6.93 4.60
N THR A 169 16.53 6.47 5.78
CA THR A 169 17.86 5.88 5.97
C THR A 169 18.01 4.55 5.23
N LEU A 170 17.00 3.68 5.30
CA LEU A 170 17.03 2.38 4.60
C LEU A 170 17.00 2.54 3.08
N THR A 171 16.17 3.45 2.57
CA THR A 171 16.08 3.75 1.14
C THR A 171 17.41 4.31 0.60
N ALA A 172 18.06 5.23 1.32
CA ALA A 172 19.37 5.73 0.93
C ALA A 172 20.41 4.61 0.85
N LYS A 173 20.50 3.76 1.89
CA LYS A 173 21.43 2.63 1.93
C LYS A 173 21.17 1.62 0.81
N ALA A 174 19.91 1.33 0.50
CA ALA A 174 19.52 0.47 -0.61
C ALA A 174 19.99 1.04 -1.95
N HIS A 175 19.77 2.33 -2.18
CA HIS A 175 20.20 2.98 -3.42
C HIS A 175 21.72 3.03 -3.58
N ASP A 176 22.47 3.25 -2.50
CA ASP A 176 23.95 3.29 -2.51
C ASP A 176 24.56 1.97 -3.01
N VAL A 177 23.94 0.83 -2.67
CA VAL A 177 24.37 -0.48 -3.16
C VAL A 177 23.68 -0.89 -4.47
N GLY A 178 22.83 -0.04 -5.03
CA GLY A 178 22.10 -0.28 -6.29
C GLY A 178 20.83 -1.12 -6.18
N ALA A 179 20.33 -1.40 -4.98
CA ALA A 179 19.01 -2.01 -4.77
C ALA A 179 17.88 -0.99 -5.02
N LEU A 180 16.63 -1.45 -5.12
CA LEU A 180 15.42 -0.61 -5.14
C LEU A 180 14.76 -0.59 -3.75
N ALA A 181 14.17 0.55 -3.38
CA ALA A 181 13.43 0.73 -2.13
C ALA A 181 12.31 1.77 -2.29
#